data_AF-A0AAV4H2N7-F1
#
_entry.id   AF-A0AAV4H2N7-F1
#
_cell.length_a   1.000
_cell.length_b   1.000
_cell.length_c   1.000
_cell.angle_alpha   90.00
_cell.angle_beta   90.00
_cell.angle_gamma   90.00
#
_symmetry.space_group_name_H-M   'P 1'
#
loop_
_entity.id
_entity.type
_entity.pdbx_description
1 polymer ?
#
loop_
_entity_poly.entity_id
_entity_poly.type
_entity_poly.pdbx_seq_one_letter_code
_entity_poly.pdbx_strand_id
1 'polypeptide(L)' 'MFLKYDLRFYISKLSNRCLVKNSSAVVEIELERSLCLELYTDFKDLGRFMLRSGGHTIAAGLVEEIVQSKMKLNGST' A
#
# COMPACT_ATOMS: atom_id res chain seq x y z
N MET A 1 -0.17 -7.33 -19.31
CA MET A 1 1.20 -7.09 -18.81
C MET A 1 1.05 -6.71 -17.35
N PHE A 2 1.29 -7.64 -16.42
CA PHE A 2 1.05 -7.40 -15.00
C PHE A 2 2.32 -6.79 -14.40
N LEU A 3 2.26 -5.52 -14.01
CA LEU A 3 3.37 -4.81 -13.40
C LEU A 3 3.55 -5.31 -11.96
N LYS A 4 4.78 -5.73 -11.64
CA LYS A 4 5.19 -6.11 -10.29
C LYS A 4 5.57 -4.84 -9.55
N TYR A 5 4.72 -4.37 -8.65
CA TYR A 5 5.00 -3.18 -7.85
C TYR A 5 5.60 -3.56 -6.50
N ASP A 6 6.67 -2.88 -6.12
CA ASP A 6 7.33 -2.94 -4.81
C ASP A 6 6.97 -1.64 -4.09
N LEU A 7 5.91 -1.69 -3.29
CA LEU A 7 5.48 -0.55 -2.47
C LEU A 7 6.36 -0.53 -1.20
N ARG A 8 6.62 0.63 -0.58
CA ARG A 8 7.32 0.72 0.73
C ARG A 8 6.47 1.37 1.84
N PHE A 9 6.68 1.00 3.10
CA PHE A 9 5.96 1.46 4.30
C PHE A 9 6.84 2.51 4.97
N TYR A 10 6.40 3.76 4.96
CA TYR A 10 6.80 4.71 6.00
C TYR A 10 5.56 5.43 6.52
N ILE A 11 5.38 5.43 7.83
CA ILE A 11 4.31 6.20 8.48
C ILE A 11 4.84 7.65 8.60
N SER A 12 4.65 8.43 7.55
CA SER A 12 5.02 9.85 7.51
C SER A 12 3.95 10.69 8.21
N LYS A 13 4.22 10.93 9.50
CA LYS A 13 3.69 11.99 10.37
C LYS A 13 2.19 11.92 10.66
N LEU A 14 1.80 11.01 11.54
CA LEU A 14 0.65 11.30 12.38
C LEU A 14 1.06 12.26 13.51
N SER A 15 0.32 13.34 13.68
CA SER A 15 0.28 14.08 14.95
C SER A 15 -0.29 13.25 16.11
N ASN A 16 -0.79 12.02 15.85
CA ASN A 16 -1.27 11.03 16.82
C ASN A 16 -0.65 9.63 16.60
N ARG A 17 -0.12 8.97 17.62
CA ARG A 17 0.69 7.73 17.45
C ARG A 17 -0.05 6.50 16.89
N CYS A 18 -1.39 6.53 16.75
CA CYS A 18 -2.18 5.38 16.29
C CYS A 18 -3.51 5.79 15.63
N LEU A 19 -4.01 4.94 14.72
CA LEU A 19 -5.39 4.99 14.22
C LEU A 19 -6.30 4.23 15.19
N VAL A 20 -7.42 4.84 15.55
CA VAL A 20 -8.44 4.23 16.42
C VAL A 20 -9.53 3.55 15.57
N LYS A 21 -10.36 2.71 16.19
CA LYS A 21 -11.53 2.13 15.52
C LYS A 21 -12.40 3.24 14.91
N ASN A 22 -12.97 2.98 13.74
CA ASN A 22 -13.86 3.90 13.02
C ASN A 22 -13.18 5.22 12.60
N SER A 23 -11.87 5.21 12.40
CA SER A 23 -11.14 6.34 11.80
C SER A 23 -10.70 6.03 10.37
N SER A 24 -10.52 7.08 9.57
CA SER A 24 -10.02 7.01 8.19
C SER A 24 -8.77 7.86 8.06
N ALA A 25 -7.81 7.38 7.27
CA ALA A 25 -6.58 8.10 6.97
C ALA A 25 -6.04 7.65 5.61
N VAL A 26 -5.23 8.50 4.99
CA VAL A 26 -4.37 8.11 3.88
C VAL A 26 -3.07 7.57 4.47
N VAL A 27 -2.63 6.41 4.01
CA VAL A 27 -1.43 5.72 4.51
C VAL A 27 -0.61 5.20 3.33
N GLU A 28 0.71 5.20 3.49
CA GLU A 28 1.63 4.55 2.56
C GLU A 28 1.87 3.10 3.01
N ILE A 29 1.83 2.14 2.08
CA ILE A 29 1.82 0.70 2.37
C ILE A 29 2.97 -0.03 1.68
N GLU A 30 3.93 -0.68 2.37
CA GLU A 30 4.90 -1.63 1.75
C GLU A 30 4.22 -2.95 1.45
N LEU A 31 4.74 -3.70 0.49
CA LEU A 31 4.40 -5.10 0.41
C LEU A 31 5.68 -5.90 0.44
N GLU A 32 5.76 -6.90 1.33
CA GLU A 32 6.89 -7.83 1.37
C GLU A 32 7.07 -8.57 0.03
N ARG A 33 5.97 -8.71 -0.72
CA ARG A 33 5.95 -9.35 -2.04
C ARG A 33 5.20 -8.47 -3.01
N SER A 34 5.67 -8.43 -4.25
CA SER A 34 4.98 -7.68 -5.30
C SER A 34 3.58 -8.22 -5.54
N LEU A 35 2.61 -7.30 -5.60
CA LEU A 35 1.23 -7.59 -5.95
C LEU A 35 0.82 -6.82 -7.21
N CYS A 36 -0.19 -7.35 -7.90
CA CYS A 36 -0.84 -6.64 -8.99
C CYS A 36 -1.96 -5.78 -8.39
N LEU A 37 -1.82 -4.46 -8.48
CA LEU A 37 -2.78 -3.47 -8.00
C LEU A 37 -2.90 -2.39 -9.07
N GLU A 38 -4.04 -1.71 -9.08
CA GLU A 38 -4.30 -0.56 -9.97
C GLU A 38 -4.94 0.56 -9.16
N LEU A 39 -4.92 1.78 -9.68
CA LEU A 39 -5.67 2.89 -9.10
C LEU A 39 -7.16 2.55 -9.06
N TYR A 40 -7.82 2.88 -7.95
CA TYR A 40 -9.26 2.62 -7.80
C TYR A 40 -10.10 3.32 -8.87
N THR A 41 -9.68 4.52 -9.30
CA THR A 41 -10.33 5.28 -10.36
C THR A 41 -10.33 4.56 -11.70
N ASP A 42 -9.28 3.78 -11.96
CA ASP A 42 -9.02 3.18 -13.26
C ASP A 42 -9.59 1.76 -13.32
N PHE A 43 -9.36 0.99 -12.25
CA PHE A 43 -9.85 -0.39 -12.16
C PHE A 43 -10.29 -0.74 -10.73
N LYS A 44 -11.59 -0.53 -10.45
CA LYS A 44 -12.20 -0.66 -9.11
C LYS A 44 -11.96 -2.00 -8.42
N ASP A 45 -11.81 -3.09 -9.17
CA ASP A 45 -11.60 -4.42 -8.59
C ASP A 45 -10.17 -4.65 -8.12
N LEU A 46 -9.18 -4.07 -8.79
CA LEU A 46 -7.75 -4.15 -8.40
C LEU A 46 -7.31 -3.00 -7.51
N GLY A 47 -8.13 -1.95 -7.38
CA GLY A 47 -7.90 -0.83 -6.47
C GLY A 47 -8.58 -0.96 -5.10
N ARG A 48 -9.32 -2.05 -4.82
CA ARG A 48 -9.94 -2.31 -3.50
C ARG A 48 -9.15 -3.37 -2.75
N PHE A 49 -8.87 -3.14 -1.47
CA PHE A 49 -8.18 -4.11 -0.62
C PHE A 49 -8.70 -4.13 0.82
N MET A 50 -8.38 -5.21 1.53
CA MET A 50 -8.66 -5.37 2.96
C MET A 50 -7.36 -5.72 3.69
N LEU A 51 -7.10 -5.01 4.80
CA LEU A 51 -6.02 -5.38 5.71
C LEU A 51 -6.56 -6.37 6.74
N ARG A 52 -5.86 -7.49 6.90
CA ARG A 52 -6.22 -8.54 7.86
C ARG A 52 -5.07 -8.83 8.81
N SER A 53 -5.40 -9.07 10.06
CA SER A 53 -4.45 -9.52 11.09
C SER A 53 -5.13 -10.52 12.01
N GLY A 54 -4.46 -11.65 12.28
CA GLY A 54 -4.99 -12.69 13.17
C GLY A 54 -6.38 -13.22 12.77
N GLY A 55 -6.69 -13.28 11.47
CA GLY A 55 -7.99 -13.71 10.96
C GLY A 55 -9.07 -12.62 10.93
N HIS A 56 -8.86 -11.46 11.54
CA HIS A 56 -9.80 -10.34 11.56
C HIS A 56 -9.49 -9.29 10.50
N THR A 57 -10.54 -8.66 9.94
CA THR A 57 -10.39 -7.49 9.09
C THR A 57 -10.21 -6.25 9.96
N ILE A 58 -9.10 -5.55 9.78
CA ILE A 58 -8.75 -4.35 10.57
C ILE A 58 -9.03 -3.04 9.82
N ALA A 59 -9.01 -3.09 8.48
CA ALA A 59 -9.34 -1.96 7.63
C ALA A 59 -9.75 -2.42 6.23
N ALA A 60 -10.52 -1.57 5.54
CA ALA A 60 -10.77 -1.64 4.11
C ALA A 60 -10.22 -0.36 3.48
N GLY A 61 -9.64 -0.48 2.29
CA GLY A 61 -8.94 0.64 1.63
C GLY A 61 -9.11 0.65 0.12
N LEU A 62 -8.83 1.82 -0.44
CA LEU A 62 -8.78 2.09 -1.88
C LEU A 62 -7.35 2.52 -2.24
N VAL A 63 -6.87 2.10 -3.42
CA VAL A 63 -5.58 2.52 -3.95
C VAL A 63 -5.75 3.88 -4.63
N GLU A 64 -5.23 4.92 -3.97
CA GLU A 64 -5.24 6.31 -4.47
C GLU A 64 -3.96 6.65 -5.26
N GLU A 65 -2.83 6.04 -4.91
CA GLU A 65 -1.53 6.29 -5.55
C GLU A 65 -0.65 5.02 -5.51
N ILE A 66 0.18 4.81 -6.53
CA ILE A 66 1.17 3.73 -6.60
C ILE A 66 2.57 4.33 -6.70
N VAL A 67 3.36 4.17 -5.64
CA VAL A 67 4.75 4.66 -5.58
C VAL A 67 5.71 3.52 -5.93
N GLN A 68 6.47 3.65 -7.01
CA GLN A 68 7.50 2.67 -7.37
C GLN A 68 8.81 2.95 -6.64
N SER A 69 9.26 2.02 -5.80
CA SER A 69 10.61 2.07 -5.27
C SER A 69 11.62 1.66 -6.34
N LYS A 70 12.57 2.56 -6.68
CA LYS A 70 13.65 2.24 -7.62
C LYS A 70 14.54 1.16 -7.01
N MET A 71 14.67 0.01 -7.67
CA MET A 71 15.80 -0.89 -7.43
C MET A 71 17.09 -0.11 -7.69
N LYS A 72 17.95 0.04 -6.68
CA LYS A 72 19.32 0.50 -6.88
C LYS A 72 20.03 -0.56 -7.71
N LEU A 73 20.29 -0.26 -8.98
CA LEU A 73 21.25 -1.00 -9.78
C LEU A 73 22.62 -0.71 -9.17
N ASN A 74 23.08 -1.59 -8.28
CA ASN A 74 24.46 -1.60 -7.82
C ASN A 74 25.31 -2.19 -8.95
N GLY A 75 25.54 -1.41 -9.99
CA GLY A 75 26.52 -1.70 -11.02
C GLY A 75 27.62 -0.66 -10.94
N SER A 76 28.71 -0.97 -10.25
CA SER A 76 30.01 -0.37 -10.53
C SER A 76 31.15 -1.12 -9.85
N THR A 77 31.80 -1.94 -10.68
CA THR A 77 33.14 -2.57 -10.59
C THR A 77 33.27 -3.85 -9.79
#